data_AF-A0A6P9F0A5-F1
#
_entry.id   AF-A0A6P9F0A5-F1
#
_cell.length_a   1.000
_cell.length_b   1.000
_cell.length_c   1.000
_cell.angle_alpha   90.00
_cell.angle_beta   90.00
_cell.angle_gamma   90.00
#
_symmetry.space_group_name_H-M   'P 1'
#
loop_
_entity.id
_entity.type
_entity.pdbx_description
1 polymer ?
#
loop_
_entity_poly.entity_id
_entity_poly.type
_entity_poly.pdbx_seq_one_letter_code
_entity_poly.pdbx_strand_id
1 'polypeptide(L)'
;MGLILEGEENDQVLLPPSNFSLVEDGIFRSGSPQSSNFPFLDSLNLRSIIYLCPEPYPEENLDFLRSRNIRLFQFGIEGKTMLEIIQF
;
A
#
# COMPACT_ATOMS: atom_id res chain seq x y z
N MET A 1 15.73 5.43 -0.06
CA MET A 1 16.39 4.90 1.16
C MET A 1 15.60 3.65 1.54
N GLY A 2 16.18 2.46 1.37
CA GLY A 2 15.52 1.20 1.76
C GLY A 2 15.57 1.02 3.27
N LEU A 3 14.49 0.51 3.87
CA LEU A 3 14.47 0.07 5.26
C LEU A 3 15.07 -1.33 5.30
N ILE A 4 16.22 -1.50 5.94
CA ILE A 4 16.76 -2.81 6.29
C ILE A 4 16.13 -3.17 7.64
N LEU A 5 15.22 -4.15 7.65
CA LEU A 5 14.71 -4.76 8.87
C LEU A 5 15.70 -5.88 9.24
N GLU A 6 16.41 -5.71 10.36
CA GLU A 6 17.31 -6.75 10.87
C GLU A 6 16.48 -7.92 11.44
N GLY A 7 16.36 -8.99 10.65
CA GLY A 7 15.73 -10.25 11.02
C GLY A 7 16.23 -11.37 10.09
N GLU A 8 16.63 -12.49 10.68
CA GLU A 8 17.48 -13.55 10.11
C GLU A 8 17.06 -14.14 8.73
N GLU A 9 18.08 -14.32 7.89
CA GLU A 9 18.22 -15.26 6.75
C GLU A 9 17.11 -15.31 5.68
N ASN A 10 17.02 -14.25 4.88
CA ASN A 10 16.85 -14.27 3.42
C ASN A 10 17.04 -12.81 2.98
N ASP A 11 18.15 -12.47 2.32
CA ASP A 11 18.43 -11.11 1.80
C ASP A 11 17.49 -10.72 0.64
N GLN A 12 16.18 -10.84 0.84
CA GLN A 12 15.20 -10.29 -0.07
C GLN A 12 15.10 -8.80 0.20
N VAL A 13 15.49 -8.00 -0.80
CA VAL A 13 15.33 -6.55 -0.76
C VAL A 13 13.84 -6.23 -0.67
N LEU A 14 13.40 -5.86 0.53
CA LEU A 14 12.02 -5.47 0.77
C LEU A 14 11.80 -4.05 0.23
N LEU A 15 10.96 -3.93 -0.80
CA LEU A 15 10.68 -2.65 -1.43
C LEU A 15 9.43 -2.03 -0.81
N PRO A 16 9.56 -0.94 -0.02
CA PRO A 16 8.39 -0.23 0.47
C PRO A 16 7.60 0.38 -0.71
N PRO A 17 6.26 0.48 -0.60
CA PRO A 17 5.48 1.23 -1.57
C PRO A 17 5.92 2.71 -1.64
N SER A 18 5.55 3.40 -2.72
CA SER A 18 5.83 4.83 -2.86
C SER A 18 5.31 5.62 -1.65
N ASN A 19 6.05 6.65 -1.21
CA ASN A 19 5.67 7.50 -0.06
C ASN A 19 5.35 6.73 1.25
N PHE A 20 5.94 5.54 1.45
CA PHE A 20 5.75 4.79 2.68
C PHE A 20 6.36 5.52 3.90
N SER A 21 5.64 5.53 5.02
CA SER A 21 6.13 6.07 6.30
C SER A 21 5.31 5.53 7.48
N LEU A 22 5.94 5.44 8.65
CA LEU A 22 5.26 5.24 9.94
C LEU A 22 4.58 6.55 10.34
N VAL A 23 3.30 6.49 10.69
CA VAL A 23 2.54 7.63 11.20
C VAL A 23 2.54 7.62 12.72
N GLU A 24 2.25 6.45 13.29
CA GLU A 24 2.17 6.17 14.72
C GLU A 24 2.41 4.67 14.91
N ASP A 25 2.63 4.19 16.14
CA ASP A 25 2.75 2.76 16.40
C ASP A 25 1.57 1.95 15.83
N GLY A 26 1.87 0.97 14.97
CA GLY A 26 0.87 0.18 14.24
C GLY A 26 0.09 0.91 13.13
N ILE A 27 0.41 2.17 12.82
CA ILE A 27 -0.24 2.96 11.76
C ILE A 27 0.78 3.41 10.72
N PHE A 28 0.54 3.03 9.46
CA PHE A 28 1.40 3.34 8.33
C PHE A 28 0.64 4.09 7.25
N ARG A 29 1.38 4.82 6.42
CA ARG A 29 0.87 5.47 5.20
C ARG A 29 1.73 5.09 4.01
N SER A 30 1.15 5.07 2.82
CA SER A 30 1.86 4.99 1.56
C SER A 30 0.98 5.47 0.39
N GLY A 31 1.56 5.54 -0.79
CA GLY A 31 0.83 5.50 -2.06
C GLY A 31 0.33 4.08 -2.36
N SER A 32 -0.21 3.90 -3.57
CA SER A 32 -0.77 2.61 -3.99
C SER A 32 0.33 1.54 -4.10
N PRO A 33 0.18 0.38 -3.43
CA PRO A 33 1.16 -0.70 -3.51
C PRO A 33 1.08 -1.46 -4.83
N GLN A 34 2.24 -1.92 -5.28
CA GLN A 34 2.42 -2.84 -6.40
C GLN A 34 2.85 -4.23 -5.88
N SER A 35 2.79 -5.25 -6.72
CA SER A 35 3.13 -6.64 -6.35
C SER A 35 4.55 -6.78 -5.82
N SER A 36 5.49 -5.99 -6.33
CA SER A 36 6.87 -5.93 -5.82
C SER A 36 6.99 -5.45 -4.37
N ASN A 37 5.95 -4.79 -3.85
CA ASN A 37 5.89 -4.33 -2.46
C ASN A 37 5.29 -5.36 -1.49
N PHE A 38 4.66 -6.44 -1.98
CA PHE A 38 3.96 -7.40 -1.12
C PHE A 38 4.86 -8.05 -0.07
N PRO A 39 6.12 -8.45 -0.36
CA PRO A 39 7.03 -8.96 0.66
C PRO A 39 7.28 -7.95 1.80
N PHE A 40 7.37 -6.65 1.46
CA PHE A 40 7.52 -5.60 2.46
C PHE A 40 6.23 -5.46 3.29
N LEU A 41 5.05 -5.46 2.66
CA LEU A 41 3.78 -5.38 3.39
C LEU A 41 3.53 -6.58 4.30
N ASP A 42 3.98 -7.77 3.90
CA ASP A 42 3.93 -8.98 4.74
C ASP A 42 4.75 -8.80 6.03
N SER A 43 5.93 -8.17 5.95
CA SER A 43 6.76 -7.91 7.13
C SER A 43 6.09 -7.00 8.18
N LEU A 44 5.09 -6.22 7.78
CA LEU A 44 4.37 -5.31 8.68
C LEU A 44 3.26 -6.02 9.48
N ASN A 45 2.91 -7.28 9.15
CA ASN A 45 1.83 -8.02 9.78
C ASN A 45 0.50 -7.23 9.86
N LEU A 46 0.13 -6.59 8.75
CA LEU A 46 -1.07 -5.75 8.67
C LEU A 46 -2.33 -6.55 8.97
N ARG A 47 -3.27 -5.93 9.69
CA ARG A 47 -4.63 -6.47 9.91
C ARG A 47 -5.66 -5.89 8.94
N SER A 48 -5.45 -4.66 8.51
CA SER A 48 -6.37 -3.94 7.66
C SER A 48 -5.68 -2.85 6.85
N ILE A 49 -6.30 -2.47 5.73
CA ILE A 49 -5.88 -1.35 4.88
C ILE A 49 -7.05 -0.38 4.72
N ILE A 50 -6.76 0.91 4.77
CA ILE A 50 -7.68 1.98 4.38
C ILE A 50 -7.32 2.43 2.96
N TYR A 51 -8.23 2.27 2.02
CA TYR A 51 -8.08 2.71 0.64
C TYR A 51 -8.98 3.90 0.36
N LEU A 52 -8.37 5.00 -0.09
CA LEU A 52 -9.03 6.30 -0.20
C LEU A 52 -9.40 6.68 -1.63
N CYS A 53 -9.13 5.84 -2.62
CA CYS A 53 -9.51 6.14 -3.99
C CYS A 53 -10.93 5.59 -4.31
N PRO A 54 -11.70 6.28 -5.16
CA PRO A 54 -13.05 5.86 -5.54
C PRO A 54 -13.05 4.65 -6.49
N GLU A 55 -11.97 4.40 -7.22
CA GLU A 55 -11.85 3.29 -8.16
C GLU A 55 -11.84 1.94 -7.44
N PRO A 56 -12.23 0.83 -8.09
CA PRO A 56 -12.05 -0.50 -7.52
C PRO A 56 -10.59 -0.79 -7.17
N TYR A 57 -10.35 -1.46 -6.04
CA TYR A 57 -9.00 -1.89 -5.67
C TYR A 57 -8.50 -2.97 -6.64
N PRO A 58 -7.23 -2.92 -7.12
CA PRO A 58 -6.72 -3.89 -8.09
C PRO A 58 -6.89 -5.35 -7.64
N GLU A 59 -7.26 -6.24 -8.56
CA GLU A 59 -7.57 -7.65 -8.26
C GLU A 59 -6.38 -8.40 -7.66
N GLU A 60 -5.19 -8.19 -8.21
CA GLU A 60 -3.95 -8.77 -7.68
C GLU A 60 -3.68 -8.37 -6.22
N ASN A 61 -3.94 -7.10 -5.90
CA ASN A 61 -3.80 -6.61 -4.53
C ASN A 61 -4.88 -7.23 -3.64
N LEU A 62 -6.13 -7.38 -4.12
CA LEU A 62 -7.21 -8.03 -3.39
C LEU A 62 -6.88 -9.49 -3.06
N ASP A 63 -6.28 -10.23 -4.00
CA ASP A 63 -5.88 -11.61 -3.78
C ASP A 63 -4.77 -11.72 -2.72
N PHE A 64 -3.81 -10.79 -2.74
CA PHE A 64 -2.84 -10.66 -1.66
C PHE A 64 -3.54 -10.43 -0.31
N LEU A 65 -4.48 -9.46 -0.21
CA LEU A 65 -5.21 -9.20 1.03
C LEU A 65 -5.99 -10.42 1.52
N ARG A 66 -6.66 -11.15 0.61
CA ARG A 66 -7.40 -12.38 0.94
C ARG A 66 -6.47 -13.46 1.51
N SER A 67 -5.32 -13.69 0.87
CA SER A 67 -4.35 -14.72 1.30
C SER A 67 -3.73 -14.43 2.67
N ARG A 68 -3.63 -13.15 3.03
CA ARG A 68 -3.11 -12.68 4.33
C ARG A 68 -4.19 -12.33 5.35
N ASN A 69 -5.45 -12.54 4.99
CA ASN A 69 -6.62 -12.21 5.81
C ASN A 69 -6.66 -10.73 6.27
N ILE A 70 -6.19 -9.82 5.40
CA ILE A 70 -6.19 -8.38 5.60
C ILE A 70 -7.54 -7.81 5.19
N ARG A 71 -8.20 -7.07 6.08
CA ARG A 71 -9.48 -6.43 5.77
C ARG A 71 -9.28 -5.11 5.03
N LEU A 72 -9.89 -4.96 3.86
CA LEU A 72 -9.95 -3.69 3.15
C LEU A 72 -11.14 -2.84 3.63
N PHE A 73 -10.88 -1.59 3.97
CA PHE A 73 -11.89 -0.55 4.18
C PHE A 73 -11.71 0.51 3.09
N GLN A 74 -12.73 0.69 2.25
CA GLN A 74 -12.69 1.67 1.16
C GLN A 74 -13.57 2.87 1.47
N PHE A 75 -12.97 4.06 1.45
CA PHE A 75 -13.65 5.34 1.60
C PHE A 75 -13.19 6.24 0.45
N GLY A 76 -13.78 6.04 -0.73
CA GLY A 76 -13.39 6.77 -1.94
C GLY A 76 -13.56 8.28 -1.77
N ILE A 77 -12.47 9.03 -1.92
CA ILE A 77 -12.43 10.48 -1.90
C ILE A 77 -12.15 10.94 -3.33
N GLU A 78 -13.03 11.79 -3.87
CA GLU A 78 -12.86 12.34 -5.21
C GLU A 78 -11.67 13.30 -5.25
N GLY A 79 -10.70 13.01 -6.11
CA GLY A 79 -9.56 13.87 -6.36
C GLY A 79 -10.00 15.15 -7.08
N LYS A 80 -9.65 16.32 -6.55
CA LYS A 80 -10.03 17.61 -7.16
C LYS A 80 -9.17 18.05 -8.34
N THR A 81 -8.08 17.34 -8.65
CA THR A 81 -7.19 17.73 -9.74
C THR A 81 -7.67 17.10 -11.04
N MET A 82 -8.75 17.63 -11.61
CA MET A 82 -8.92 17.53 -13.05
C MET A 82 -7.78 18.34 -13.67
N LEU A 83 -6.93 17.68 -14.47
CA LEU A 83 -6.35 18.36 -15.61
C LEU A 83 -7.56 18.66 -16.51
N GLU A 84 -8.27 19.75 -16.24
CA GLU A 84 -8.95 20.47 -17.29
C GLU A 84 -7.83 20.84 -18.26
N ILE A 85 -7.58 19.96 -19.22
CA ILE A 85 -6.96 20.36 -20.47
C ILE A 85 -7.95 21.38 -21.01
N ILE A 86 -7.68 22.65 -20.71
CA ILE A 86 -8.29 23.77 -21.40
C ILE A 86 -7.93 23.52 -22.87
N GLN A 87 -8.86 22.94 -23.62
CA GLN A 87 -8.81 22.98 -25.07
C GLN A 87 -9.08 24.43 -25.46
N PHE A 88 -8.01 25.17 -25.73
CA PHE A 88 -8.06 26.34 -26.60
C PHE A 88 -8.09 25.87 -28.05
#